data_AF-A0A929XRJ3-F1
#
_entry.id   AF-A0A929XRJ3-F1
#
_cell.length_a   1.000
_cell.length_b   1.000
_cell.length_c   1.000
_cell.angle_alpha   90.00
_cell.angle_beta   90.00
_cell.angle_gamma   90.00
#
_symmetry.space_group_name_H-M   'P 1'
#
loop_
_entity.id
_entity.type
_entity.pdbx_description
1 polymer ?
#
loop_
_entity_poly.entity_id
_entity_poly.type
_entity_poly.pdbx_seq_one_letter_code
_entity_poly.pdbx_strand_id
1 'polypeptide(L)'
;RGGPAPYYAFNTAEPAGVEKLQAVASFLAQRYSGAHGRVDNWIVGNEVNARGDWHFMNTGDLGIFTGEYARAFRIFYNGIRSENANARVYMCIDQQWARASSPKYFSGVSFLSLFNDMMTAEGNIDWHVAMHPYNVPLYSPMAWNNGKYAQHSQATPYITIQNIEVLTDYLSQPRLLAPNGQVRSVLLSEVGYTSLQGEPLQAASLIYAYKQAEANSHVDGIIFSREMDAPSEIAQGLANGICGVGGAHKQSYAYFQFMDTPEAGSYINNASAIIGADLNSLLIRR
;
A
#
# COMPACT_ATOMS: atom_id res chain seq x y z
N ARG A 1 26.76 10.20 7.47
CA ARG A 1 25.40 10.13 6.88
C ARG A 1 25.26 11.32 5.95
N GLY A 2 25.05 11.11 4.65
CA GLY A 2 25.09 12.17 3.62
C GLY A 2 25.16 11.57 2.21
N GLY A 3 24.45 10.47 1.98
CA GLY A 3 24.44 9.83 0.67
C GLY A 3 23.28 10.34 -0.20
N PRO A 4 23.13 9.83 -1.44
CA PRO A 4 22.26 10.41 -2.46
C PRO A 4 20.75 10.24 -2.22
N ALA A 5 20.32 9.52 -1.18
CA ALA A 5 18.92 9.18 -0.97
C ALA A 5 18.48 9.33 0.51
N PRO A 6 17.20 9.64 0.76
CA PRO A 6 16.68 9.74 2.13
C PRO A 6 16.40 8.36 2.77
N TYR A 7 16.10 7.32 1.98
CA TYR A 7 15.78 5.96 2.47
C TYR A 7 16.63 4.92 1.74
N TYR A 8 17.29 4.04 2.49
CA TYR A 8 18.21 3.03 1.95
C TYR A 8 17.65 1.61 2.11
N ALA A 9 18.01 0.74 1.16
CA ALA A 9 17.75 -0.68 1.25
C ALA A 9 18.49 -1.32 2.44
N PHE A 10 17.97 -2.44 2.91
CA PHE A 10 18.56 -3.21 4.01
C PHE A 10 19.88 -3.86 3.57
N ASN A 11 20.92 -3.80 4.42
CA ASN A 11 22.21 -4.43 4.11
C ASN A 11 22.14 -5.94 4.37
N THR A 12 22.10 -6.74 3.30
CA THR A 12 22.21 -8.21 3.39
C THR A 12 23.47 -8.78 2.74
N ALA A 13 24.36 -7.91 2.27
CA ALA A 13 25.61 -8.29 1.62
C ALA A 13 26.69 -8.73 2.62
N GLU A 14 26.61 -8.26 3.86
CA GLU A 14 27.59 -8.52 4.91
C GLU A 14 26.97 -9.33 6.07
N PRO A 15 27.69 -10.29 6.67
CA PRO A 15 27.20 -11.04 7.83
C PRO A 15 26.71 -10.15 8.98
N ALA A 16 27.46 -9.08 9.29
CA ALA A 16 27.07 -8.12 10.31
C ALA A 16 25.79 -7.34 9.97
N GLY A 17 25.48 -7.17 8.69
CA GLY A 17 24.21 -6.60 8.23
C GLY A 17 23.06 -7.57 8.49
N VAL A 18 23.22 -8.83 8.09
CA VAL A 18 22.26 -9.91 8.33
C VAL A 18 21.96 -10.10 9.81
N GLU A 19 22.98 -10.19 10.66
CA GLU A 19 22.84 -10.33 12.12
C GLU A 19 22.07 -9.17 12.74
N LYS A 20 22.32 -7.93 12.28
CA LYS A 20 21.57 -6.75 12.73
C LYS A 20 20.11 -6.81 12.34
N LEU A 21 19.79 -7.23 11.11
CA LEU A 21 18.40 -7.37 10.67
C LEU A 21 17.67 -8.46 11.47
N GLN A 22 18.33 -9.60 11.73
CA GLN A 22 17.78 -10.66 12.58
C GLN A 22 17.50 -10.16 14.01
N ALA A 23 18.45 -9.42 14.59
CA ALA A 23 18.30 -8.84 15.92
C ALA A 23 17.15 -7.81 15.97
N VAL A 24 17.05 -6.92 14.99
CA VAL A 24 15.96 -5.93 14.90
C VAL A 24 14.61 -6.61 14.74
N ALA A 25 14.50 -7.58 13.83
CA ALA A 25 13.25 -8.30 13.58
C ALA A 25 12.75 -9.00 14.86
N SER A 26 13.62 -9.78 15.51
CA SER A 26 13.27 -10.54 16.71
C SER A 26 12.99 -9.62 17.89
N PHE A 27 13.81 -8.58 18.11
CA PHE A 27 13.61 -7.62 19.20
C PHE A 27 12.27 -6.89 19.08
N LEU A 28 11.94 -6.37 17.88
CA LEU A 28 10.69 -5.65 17.68
C LEU A 28 9.49 -6.58 17.83
N ALA A 29 9.53 -7.77 17.23
CA ALA A 29 8.45 -8.74 17.31
C ALA A 29 8.21 -9.23 18.76
N GLN A 30 9.29 -9.52 19.50
CA GLN A 30 9.21 -9.89 20.91
C GLN A 30 8.66 -8.73 21.75
N ARG A 31 9.17 -7.51 21.55
CA ARG A 31 8.74 -6.31 22.29
C ARG A 31 7.24 -6.08 22.13
N TYR A 32 6.73 -6.21 20.92
CA TYR A 32 5.32 -6.01 20.58
C TYR A 32 4.52 -7.33 20.49
N SER A 33 4.81 -8.28 21.39
CA SER A 33 4.06 -9.54 21.54
C SER A 33 2.91 -9.45 22.57
N GLY A 34 2.79 -8.31 23.28
CA GLY A 34 1.72 -8.04 24.24
C GLY A 34 2.08 -6.96 25.26
N ALA A 35 3.19 -7.12 25.99
CA ALA A 35 3.54 -6.26 27.13
C ALA A 35 3.72 -4.77 26.77
N HIS A 36 4.10 -4.46 25.53
CA HIS A 36 4.24 -3.10 25.01
C HIS A 36 3.24 -2.78 23.89
N GLY A 37 2.09 -3.45 23.91
CA GLY A 37 1.18 -3.55 22.78
C GLY A 37 1.49 -4.78 21.93
N ARG A 38 0.60 -5.04 20.96
CA ARG A 38 0.69 -6.16 20.04
C ARG A 38 0.73 -5.64 18.61
N VAL A 39 1.67 -6.14 17.81
CA VAL A 39 1.72 -5.90 16.37
C VAL A 39 1.53 -7.23 15.64
N ASP A 40 0.40 -7.35 14.96
CA ASP A 40 0.04 -8.54 14.18
C ASP A 40 0.30 -8.36 12.68
N ASN A 41 0.48 -7.12 12.20
CA ASN A 41 0.74 -6.83 10.78
C ASN A 41 2.01 -5.98 10.65
N TRP A 42 2.94 -6.42 9.78
CA TRP A 42 4.25 -5.82 9.62
C TRP A 42 4.50 -5.50 8.16
N ILE A 43 4.95 -4.28 7.84
CA ILE A 43 5.36 -3.90 6.48
C ILE A 43 6.88 -3.77 6.45
N VAL A 44 7.54 -4.48 5.54
CA VAL A 44 9.02 -4.48 5.43
C VAL A 44 9.45 -3.61 4.25
N GLY A 45 9.89 -2.39 4.56
CA GLY A 45 10.22 -1.37 3.56
C GLY A 45 8.98 -0.64 3.04
N ASN A 46 9.18 0.53 2.43
CA ASN A 46 8.12 1.38 1.89
C ASN A 46 8.34 1.55 0.38
N GLU A 47 7.31 1.38 -0.43
CA GLU A 47 7.32 1.58 -1.89
C GLU A 47 8.60 1.05 -2.54
N VAL A 48 8.92 -0.23 -2.32
CA VAL A 48 10.27 -0.74 -2.61
C VAL A 48 10.59 -0.77 -4.10
N ASN A 49 9.57 -0.76 -4.96
CA ASN A 49 9.73 -0.61 -6.39
C ASN A 49 10.07 0.83 -6.82
N ALA A 50 9.81 1.84 -5.99
CA ALA A 50 10.29 3.22 -6.12
C ALA A 50 11.75 3.35 -5.60
N ARG A 51 12.64 2.51 -6.13
CA ARG A 51 14.02 2.32 -5.66
C ARG A 51 14.87 3.60 -5.60
N GLY A 52 14.51 4.66 -6.31
CA GLY A 52 15.27 5.91 -6.28
C GLY A 52 14.94 6.80 -5.10
N ASP A 53 13.74 6.63 -4.53
CA ASP A 53 13.15 7.58 -3.59
C ASP A 53 12.92 6.93 -2.21
N TRP A 54 12.42 5.69 -2.14
CA TRP A 54 11.93 5.08 -0.87
C TRP A 54 12.66 3.82 -0.42
N HIS A 55 13.45 3.18 -1.28
CA HIS A 55 14.22 1.98 -0.92
C HIS A 55 15.54 1.89 -1.69
N PHE A 56 16.44 2.84 -1.44
CA PHE A 56 17.58 3.07 -2.31
C PHE A 56 18.66 1.97 -2.25
N MET A 57 19.00 1.49 -3.44
CA MET A 57 20.21 0.75 -3.75
C MET A 57 20.80 1.30 -5.05
N ASN A 58 22.13 1.39 -5.14
CA ASN A 58 22.82 1.89 -6.32
C ASN A 58 22.89 0.83 -7.44
N THR A 59 21.73 0.35 -7.87
CA THR A 59 21.57 -0.55 -9.00
C THR A 59 20.29 -0.20 -9.75
N GLY A 60 20.34 -0.27 -11.09
CA GLY A 60 19.16 -0.25 -11.95
C GLY A 60 18.74 -1.65 -12.40
N ASP A 61 19.43 -2.70 -11.95
CA ASP A 61 19.13 -4.08 -12.28
C ASP A 61 18.05 -4.63 -11.35
N LEU A 62 16.93 -5.03 -11.94
CA LEU A 62 15.78 -5.56 -11.21
C LEU A 62 16.15 -6.85 -10.45
N GLY A 63 16.94 -7.73 -11.05
CA GLY A 63 17.32 -9.01 -10.45
C GLY A 63 18.19 -8.84 -9.21
N ILE A 64 19.24 -8.01 -9.31
CA ILE A 64 20.11 -7.71 -8.17
C ILE A 64 19.30 -7.07 -7.05
N PHE A 65 18.48 -6.07 -7.38
CA PHE A 65 17.67 -5.37 -6.39
C PHE A 65 16.67 -6.27 -5.68
N THR A 66 15.86 -7.02 -6.45
CA THR A 66 14.85 -7.91 -5.89
C THR A 66 15.48 -9.04 -5.10
N GLY A 67 16.65 -9.55 -5.49
CA GLY A 67 17.38 -10.58 -4.74
C GLY A 67 17.80 -10.11 -3.34
N GLU A 68 18.36 -8.91 -3.23
CA GLU A 68 18.73 -8.33 -1.94
C GLU A 68 17.50 -8.04 -1.07
N TYR A 69 16.42 -7.51 -1.66
CA TYR A 69 15.17 -7.29 -0.95
C TYR A 69 14.53 -8.60 -0.48
N ALA A 70 14.51 -9.64 -1.32
CA ALA A 70 13.95 -10.94 -0.95
C ALA A 70 14.72 -11.56 0.23
N ARG A 71 16.05 -11.45 0.25
CA ARG A 71 16.86 -11.90 1.39
C ARG A 71 16.51 -11.13 2.66
N ALA A 72 16.42 -9.80 2.58
CA ALA A 72 16.05 -8.97 3.73
C ALA A 72 14.65 -9.32 4.25
N PHE A 73 13.68 -9.46 3.34
CA PHE A 73 12.31 -9.80 3.66
C PHE A 73 12.23 -11.15 4.39
N ARG A 74 12.94 -12.18 3.91
CA ARG A 74 12.96 -13.50 4.55
C ARG A 74 13.56 -13.44 5.96
N ILE A 75 14.61 -12.63 6.17
CA ILE A 75 15.19 -12.41 7.51
C ILE A 75 14.15 -11.81 8.45
N PHE A 76 13.46 -10.74 8.04
CA PHE A 76 12.40 -10.12 8.83
C PHE A 76 11.25 -11.09 9.08
N TYR A 77 10.77 -11.79 8.05
CA TYR A 77 9.69 -12.76 8.15
C TYR A 77 9.98 -13.81 9.21
N ASN A 78 11.16 -14.43 9.17
CA ASN A 78 11.54 -15.48 10.10
C ASN A 78 11.62 -14.96 11.54
N GLY A 79 12.25 -13.80 11.77
CA GLY A 79 12.36 -13.20 13.11
C GLY A 79 11.01 -12.72 13.67
N ILE A 80 10.10 -12.27 12.82
CA ILE A 80 8.75 -11.88 13.24
C ILE A 80 7.92 -13.12 13.58
N ARG A 81 7.92 -14.12 12.70
CA ARG A 81 7.08 -15.31 12.83
C ARG A 81 7.55 -16.28 13.93
N SER A 82 8.83 -16.22 14.33
CA SER A 82 9.32 -16.95 15.49
C SER A 82 8.72 -16.47 16.81
N GLU A 83 8.36 -15.18 16.89
CA GLU A 83 7.74 -14.58 18.08
C GLU A 83 6.21 -14.55 17.99
N ASN A 84 5.66 -14.38 16.79
CA ASN A 84 4.21 -14.38 16.54
C ASN A 84 3.86 -15.18 15.27
N ALA A 85 3.50 -16.45 15.45
CA ALA A 85 3.08 -17.33 14.36
C ALA A 85 1.73 -16.96 13.70
N ASN A 86 1.05 -15.90 14.16
CA ASN A 86 -0.13 -15.34 13.51
C ASN A 86 0.15 -14.02 12.78
N ALA A 87 1.36 -13.47 12.89
CA ALA A 87 1.69 -12.20 12.27
C ALA A 87 1.69 -12.28 10.74
N ARG A 88 1.13 -11.27 10.08
CA ARG A 88 1.21 -11.08 8.63
C ARG A 88 2.36 -10.15 8.29
N VAL A 89 3.14 -10.49 7.27
CA VAL A 89 4.29 -9.71 6.83
C VAL A 89 4.08 -9.31 5.37
N TYR A 90 4.09 -8.02 5.11
CA TYR A 90 3.74 -7.40 3.83
C TYR A 90 4.98 -6.78 3.19
N MET A 91 5.18 -7.05 1.90
CA MET A 91 6.05 -6.21 1.07
C MET A 91 5.25 -5.01 0.57
N CYS A 92 5.87 -3.83 0.39
CA CYS A 92 5.15 -2.61 0.01
C CYS A 92 5.57 -2.12 -1.38
N ILE A 93 4.61 -1.88 -2.27
CA ILE A 93 4.83 -1.24 -3.58
C ILE A 93 3.94 -0.01 -3.78
N ASP A 94 4.40 0.92 -4.62
CA ASP A 94 3.64 2.09 -5.05
C ASP A 94 2.54 1.72 -6.09
N GLN A 95 1.82 2.72 -6.57
CA GLN A 95 0.76 2.57 -7.59
C GLN A 95 1.24 2.17 -8.99
N GLN A 96 2.54 2.16 -9.30
CA GLN A 96 3.03 1.84 -10.64
C GLN A 96 2.99 0.35 -10.90
N TRP A 97 2.11 -0.06 -11.82
CA TRP A 97 1.89 -1.47 -12.11
C TRP A 97 2.67 -1.92 -13.35
N ALA A 98 2.09 -1.84 -14.55
CA ALA A 98 2.77 -2.16 -15.81
C ALA A 98 3.56 -0.96 -16.38
N ARG A 99 4.19 -0.18 -15.49
CA ARG A 99 4.93 1.04 -15.85
C ARG A 99 6.14 1.23 -14.93
N ALA A 100 7.22 1.78 -15.50
CA ALA A 100 8.31 2.43 -14.77
C ALA A 100 8.45 3.85 -15.31
N SER A 101 7.94 4.84 -14.59
CA SER A 101 7.82 6.23 -15.07
C SER A 101 9.17 6.96 -15.20
N SER A 102 10.20 6.46 -14.54
CA SER A 102 11.59 6.93 -14.67
C SER A 102 12.56 5.81 -14.25
N PRO A 103 13.88 5.97 -14.45
CA PRO A 103 14.87 4.99 -14.00
C PRO A 103 14.85 4.74 -12.48
N LYS A 104 14.22 5.61 -11.69
CA LYS A 104 14.05 5.45 -10.24
C LYS A 104 13.01 4.41 -9.84
N TYR A 105 12.24 3.88 -10.80
CA TYR A 105 11.15 2.95 -10.53
C TYR A 105 11.37 1.63 -11.26
N PHE A 106 10.93 0.56 -10.62
CA PHE A 106 10.60 -0.69 -11.27
C PHE A 106 9.09 -0.79 -11.45
N SER A 107 8.67 -1.48 -12.50
CA SER A 107 7.27 -1.90 -12.66
C SER A 107 6.87 -2.79 -11.48
N GLY A 108 5.77 -2.46 -10.82
CA GLY A 108 5.24 -3.22 -9.69
C GLY A 108 4.96 -4.68 -10.05
N VAL A 109 4.39 -4.95 -11.24
CA VAL A 109 4.12 -6.34 -11.68
C VAL A 109 5.41 -7.12 -11.92
N SER A 110 6.43 -6.50 -12.54
CA SER A 110 7.72 -7.17 -12.77
C SER A 110 8.46 -7.43 -11.47
N PHE A 111 8.46 -6.46 -10.55
CA PHE A 111 9.07 -6.61 -9.23
C PHE A 111 8.39 -7.70 -8.40
N LEU A 112 7.06 -7.66 -8.29
CA LEU A 112 6.26 -8.64 -7.54
C LEU A 112 6.40 -10.06 -8.12
N SER A 113 6.41 -10.19 -9.46
CA SER A 113 6.64 -11.47 -10.14
C SER A 113 7.97 -12.08 -9.71
N LEU A 114 9.05 -11.31 -9.83
CA LEU A 114 10.39 -11.80 -9.54
C LEU A 114 10.60 -12.08 -8.04
N PHE A 115 10.01 -11.25 -7.18
CA PHE A 115 10.02 -11.46 -5.74
C PHE A 115 9.35 -12.79 -5.38
N ASN A 116 8.18 -13.10 -5.96
CA ASN A 116 7.52 -14.38 -5.78
C ASN A 116 8.38 -15.56 -6.24
N ASP A 117 9.01 -15.44 -7.40
CA ASP A 117 9.86 -16.50 -7.96
C ASP A 117 11.05 -16.79 -7.05
N MET A 118 11.71 -15.75 -6.53
CA MET A 118 12.81 -15.88 -5.55
C MET A 118 12.33 -16.46 -4.22
N MET A 119 11.16 -16.02 -3.72
CA MET A 119 10.58 -16.59 -2.50
C MET A 119 10.23 -18.06 -2.65
N THR A 120 9.75 -18.46 -3.82
CA THR A 120 9.39 -19.85 -4.11
C THR A 120 10.62 -20.74 -4.25
N ALA A 121 11.68 -20.25 -4.92
CA ALA A 121 12.91 -20.99 -5.14
C ALA A 121 13.64 -21.40 -3.84
N GLU A 122 13.53 -20.59 -2.79
CA GLU A 122 14.15 -20.84 -1.47
C GLU A 122 13.17 -21.42 -0.44
N GLY A 123 12.03 -21.94 -0.90
CA GLY A 123 10.94 -22.42 -0.06
C GLY A 123 9.92 -21.32 0.22
N ASN A 124 8.72 -21.50 -0.33
CA ASN A 124 7.65 -20.52 -0.29
C ASN A 124 7.22 -20.20 1.16
N ILE A 125 7.03 -18.92 1.45
CA ILE A 125 6.59 -18.38 2.74
C ILE A 125 5.30 -17.57 2.57
N ASP A 126 4.56 -17.39 3.66
CA ASP A 126 3.28 -16.66 3.65
C ASP A 126 3.48 -15.13 3.73
N TRP A 127 4.05 -14.55 2.67
CA TRP A 127 4.16 -13.11 2.48
C TRP A 127 2.88 -12.52 1.87
N HIS A 128 2.67 -11.20 2.07
CA HIS A 128 1.49 -10.45 1.63
C HIS A 128 1.88 -9.13 0.94
N VAL A 129 0.91 -8.37 0.41
CA VAL A 129 1.17 -7.12 -0.32
C VAL A 129 0.55 -5.92 0.37
N ALA A 130 1.37 -4.95 0.75
CA ALA A 130 0.97 -3.59 1.04
C ALA A 130 1.05 -2.76 -0.26
N MET A 131 0.04 -1.95 -0.53
CA MET A 131 -0.10 -1.19 -1.77
C MET A 131 -0.51 0.24 -1.47
N HIS A 132 0.03 1.20 -2.22
CA HIS A 132 -0.32 2.63 -2.12
C HIS A 132 -1.12 3.09 -3.35
N PRO A 133 -2.44 2.80 -3.45
CA PRO A 133 -3.23 2.96 -4.68
C PRO A 133 -3.73 4.41 -4.88
N TYR A 134 -2.80 5.38 -4.89
CA TYR A 134 -3.12 6.79 -5.13
C TYR A 134 -3.72 7.05 -6.51
N ASN A 135 -4.45 8.17 -6.64
CA ASN A 135 -4.97 8.63 -7.93
C ASN A 135 -3.86 8.98 -8.91
N VAL A 136 -4.21 8.95 -10.21
CA VAL A 136 -3.34 9.42 -11.28
C VAL A 136 -4.14 10.36 -12.20
N PRO A 137 -3.75 11.64 -12.32
CA PRO A 137 -2.65 12.31 -11.63
C PRO A 137 -2.80 12.35 -10.10
N LEU A 138 -1.66 12.42 -9.38
CA LEU A 138 -1.61 12.35 -7.90
C LEU A 138 -2.46 13.42 -7.20
N TYR A 139 -2.59 14.60 -7.81
CA TYR A 139 -3.37 15.73 -7.32
C TYR A 139 -4.86 15.69 -7.73
N SER A 140 -5.33 14.59 -8.35
CA SER A 140 -6.75 14.41 -8.62
C SER A 140 -7.48 14.05 -7.32
N PRO A 141 -8.55 14.78 -6.95
CA PRO A 141 -9.34 14.48 -5.76
C PRO A 141 -10.35 13.36 -6.03
N MET A 142 -10.56 12.90 -7.28
CA MET A 142 -11.64 12.00 -7.70
C MET A 142 -11.16 10.56 -7.81
N ALA A 143 -11.44 9.74 -6.81
CA ALA A 143 -11.04 8.33 -6.75
C ALA A 143 -11.68 7.44 -7.83
N TRP A 144 -12.87 7.81 -8.29
CA TRP A 144 -13.68 7.08 -9.26
C TRP A 144 -13.37 7.45 -10.72
N ASN A 145 -12.43 8.37 -10.98
CA ASN A 145 -12.17 8.88 -12.32
C ASN A 145 -10.67 9.10 -12.59
N ASN A 146 -9.96 8.00 -12.87
CA ASN A 146 -8.55 8.02 -13.28
C ASN A 146 -8.34 7.85 -14.80
N GLY A 147 -9.44 7.66 -15.55
CA GLY A 147 -9.43 7.55 -17.01
C GLY A 147 -8.46 6.49 -17.54
N LYS A 148 -7.70 6.82 -18.59
CA LYS A 148 -6.78 5.88 -19.27
C LYS A 148 -5.60 5.39 -18.41
N TYR A 149 -5.37 6.00 -17.25
CA TYR A 149 -4.26 5.65 -16.36
C TYR A 149 -4.57 4.44 -15.46
N ALA A 150 -5.85 4.18 -15.19
CA ALA A 150 -6.29 3.04 -14.38
C ALA A 150 -7.26 2.19 -15.22
N GLN A 151 -6.75 1.12 -15.79
CA GLN A 151 -7.51 0.18 -16.61
C GLN A 151 -7.82 -1.07 -15.81
N HIS A 152 -8.97 -1.70 -16.07
CA HIS A 152 -9.38 -2.97 -15.45
C HIS A 152 -8.73 -4.17 -16.16
N SER A 153 -7.41 -4.13 -16.31
CA SER A 153 -6.63 -5.19 -16.93
C SER A 153 -5.18 -5.20 -16.40
N GLN A 154 -4.50 -6.33 -16.53
CA GLN A 154 -3.10 -6.47 -16.12
C GLN A 154 -2.14 -5.54 -16.88
N ALA A 155 -2.55 -4.98 -18.02
CA ALA A 155 -1.77 -4.01 -18.79
C ALA A 155 -1.89 -2.57 -18.25
N THR A 156 -2.68 -2.33 -17.19
CA THR A 156 -2.84 -1.00 -16.63
C THR A 156 -1.49 -0.40 -16.21
N PRO A 157 -1.20 0.87 -16.57
CA PRO A 157 0.04 1.50 -16.13
C PRO A 157 0.06 1.74 -14.62
N TYR A 158 -1.11 1.97 -14.01
CA TYR A 158 -1.25 2.20 -12.58
C TYR A 158 -2.38 1.39 -11.97
N ILE A 159 -2.20 1.02 -10.70
CA ILE A 159 -3.27 0.57 -9.84
C ILE A 159 -3.65 1.73 -8.92
N THR A 160 -4.90 2.16 -9.01
CA THR A 160 -5.53 3.07 -8.07
C THR A 160 -6.63 2.30 -7.34
N ILE A 161 -7.33 2.95 -6.42
CA ILE A 161 -8.46 2.28 -5.76
C ILE A 161 -9.54 1.85 -6.76
N GLN A 162 -9.68 2.58 -7.88
CA GLN A 162 -10.67 2.32 -8.92
C GLN A 162 -10.53 0.92 -9.55
N ASN A 163 -9.30 0.45 -9.74
CA ASN A 163 -9.00 -0.81 -10.41
C ASN A 163 -8.19 -1.77 -9.50
N ILE A 164 -8.42 -1.70 -8.18
CA ILE A 164 -7.67 -2.51 -7.20
C ILE A 164 -7.84 -4.02 -7.43
N GLU A 165 -8.92 -4.45 -8.09
CA GLU A 165 -9.12 -5.84 -8.48
C GLU A 165 -8.00 -6.36 -9.39
N VAL A 166 -7.29 -5.50 -10.13
CA VAL A 166 -6.16 -5.92 -10.96
C VAL A 166 -5.07 -6.57 -10.10
N LEU A 167 -4.78 -6.02 -8.91
CA LEU A 167 -3.82 -6.62 -7.99
C LEU A 167 -4.33 -7.94 -7.44
N THR A 168 -5.58 -7.99 -6.99
CA THR A 168 -6.12 -9.18 -6.31
C THR A 168 -6.36 -10.32 -7.30
N ASP A 169 -6.80 -10.02 -8.52
CA ASP A 169 -6.93 -10.99 -9.62
C ASP A 169 -5.54 -11.52 -10.03
N TYR A 170 -4.51 -10.67 -9.98
CA TYR A 170 -3.12 -11.10 -10.22
C TYR A 170 -2.63 -12.07 -9.14
N LEU A 171 -2.84 -11.73 -7.86
CA LEU A 171 -2.46 -12.57 -6.71
C LEU A 171 -3.25 -13.88 -6.64
N SER A 172 -4.39 -13.97 -7.32
CA SER A 172 -5.22 -15.19 -7.39
C SER A 172 -4.67 -16.24 -8.36
N GLN A 173 -3.62 -15.96 -9.12
CA GLN A 173 -3.00 -16.95 -10.00
C GLN A 173 -2.33 -18.08 -9.19
N PRO A 174 -2.43 -19.36 -9.63
CA PRO A 174 -1.92 -20.51 -8.88
C PRO A 174 -0.45 -20.39 -8.42
N ARG A 175 0.41 -19.78 -9.22
CA ARG A 175 1.85 -19.61 -8.92
C ARG A 175 2.14 -18.57 -7.81
N LEU A 176 1.15 -17.76 -7.44
CA LEU A 176 1.27 -16.67 -6.47
C LEU A 176 0.58 -16.99 -5.15
N LEU A 177 -0.13 -18.11 -5.05
CA LEU A 177 -0.84 -18.48 -3.82
C LEU A 177 0.14 -18.70 -2.66
N ALA A 178 -0.34 -18.43 -1.45
CA ALA A 178 0.37 -18.75 -0.22
C ALA A 178 0.54 -20.28 -0.08
N PRO A 179 1.47 -20.77 0.78
CA PRO A 179 1.68 -22.20 0.99
C PRO A 179 0.41 -22.99 1.39
N ASN A 180 -0.57 -22.32 1.98
CA ASN A 180 -1.87 -22.90 2.34
C ASN A 180 -2.90 -22.92 1.18
N GLY A 181 -2.48 -22.52 -0.03
CA GLY A 181 -3.33 -22.44 -1.22
C GLY A 181 -4.29 -21.26 -1.27
N GLN A 182 -4.22 -20.32 -0.31
CA GLN A 182 -5.08 -19.13 -0.30
C GLN A 182 -4.43 -17.97 -1.07
N VAL A 183 -5.29 -17.06 -1.57
CA VAL A 183 -4.84 -15.78 -2.12
C VAL A 183 -4.18 -14.97 -0.99
N ARG A 184 -3.05 -14.34 -1.31
CA ARG A 184 -2.32 -13.52 -0.34
C ARG A 184 -3.10 -12.24 -0.04
N SER A 185 -3.16 -11.91 1.25
CA SER A 185 -3.74 -10.66 1.74
C SER A 185 -3.16 -9.40 1.09
N VAL A 186 -4.03 -8.39 0.92
CA VAL A 186 -3.67 -7.04 0.48
C VAL A 186 -4.01 -6.03 1.56
N LEU A 187 -3.07 -5.14 1.90
CA LEU A 187 -3.29 -4.00 2.78
C LEU A 187 -3.09 -2.71 1.98
N LEU A 188 -4.08 -1.82 1.97
CA LEU A 188 -3.93 -0.49 1.37
C LEU A 188 -3.35 0.43 2.43
N SER A 189 -2.03 0.35 2.63
CA SER A 189 -1.34 0.95 3.79
C SER A 189 -1.18 2.45 3.73
N GLU A 190 -1.37 3.05 2.56
CA GLU A 190 -1.32 4.49 2.38
C GLU A 190 -2.15 4.91 1.17
N VAL A 191 -3.18 5.73 1.40
CA VAL A 191 -3.95 6.36 0.33
C VAL A 191 -4.48 7.70 0.81
N GLY A 192 -4.48 8.71 -0.05
CA GLY A 192 -4.94 10.04 0.30
C GLY A 192 -5.61 10.73 -0.89
N TYR A 193 -6.55 11.61 -0.57
CA TYR A 193 -7.27 12.42 -1.56
C TYR A 193 -7.16 13.88 -1.16
N THR A 194 -6.67 14.71 -2.06
CA THR A 194 -6.44 16.13 -1.78
C THR A 194 -7.75 16.90 -1.67
N SER A 195 -7.87 17.78 -0.69
CA SER A 195 -9.01 18.70 -0.56
C SER A 195 -8.86 19.99 -1.35
N LEU A 196 -7.76 20.19 -2.09
CA LEU A 196 -7.46 21.47 -2.77
C LEU A 196 -8.47 21.86 -3.86
N GLN A 197 -9.22 20.89 -4.39
CA GLN A 197 -10.29 21.13 -5.36
C GLN A 197 -11.70 21.08 -4.72
N GLY A 198 -11.77 20.99 -3.38
CA GLY A 198 -12.99 20.98 -2.60
C GLY A 198 -13.05 19.82 -1.62
N GLU A 199 -13.39 20.12 -0.36
CA GLU A 199 -13.62 19.11 0.67
C GLU A 199 -14.74 18.11 0.33
N PRO A 200 -15.83 18.47 -0.39
CA PRO A 200 -16.82 17.49 -0.83
C PRO A 200 -16.22 16.38 -1.71
N LEU A 201 -15.33 16.71 -2.64
CA LEU A 201 -14.68 15.72 -3.51
C LEU A 201 -13.77 14.79 -2.72
N GLN A 202 -12.98 15.35 -1.79
CA GLN A 202 -12.18 14.55 -0.86
C GLN A 202 -13.08 13.58 -0.07
N ALA A 203 -14.15 14.10 0.55
CA ALA A 203 -15.07 13.33 1.36
C ALA A 203 -15.74 12.18 0.57
N ALA A 204 -16.19 12.45 -0.66
CA ALA A 204 -16.75 11.43 -1.54
C ALA A 204 -15.73 10.37 -1.95
N SER A 205 -14.47 10.77 -2.19
CA SER A 205 -13.39 9.84 -2.53
C SER A 205 -13.02 8.92 -1.37
N LEU A 206 -13.06 9.40 -0.12
CA LEU A 206 -12.85 8.54 1.05
C LEU A 206 -13.93 7.44 1.11
N ILE A 207 -15.20 7.79 0.91
CA ILE A 207 -16.30 6.81 0.92
C ILE A 207 -16.16 5.83 -0.24
N TYR A 208 -15.92 6.33 -1.46
CA TYR A 208 -15.71 5.46 -2.63
C TYR A 208 -14.56 4.49 -2.40
N ALA A 209 -13.43 4.98 -1.91
CA ALA A 209 -12.24 4.17 -1.67
C ALA A 209 -12.48 3.10 -0.60
N TYR A 210 -13.11 3.49 0.52
CA TYR A 210 -13.49 2.55 1.58
C TYR A 210 -14.44 1.46 1.05
N LYS A 211 -15.47 1.84 0.30
CA LYS A 211 -16.45 0.89 -0.25
C LYS A 211 -15.86 -0.01 -1.33
N GLN A 212 -14.92 0.49 -2.12
CA GLN A 212 -14.22 -0.32 -3.12
C GLN A 212 -13.23 -1.30 -2.46
N ALA A 213 -12.62 -0.94 -1.34
CA ALA A 213 -11.83 -1.85 -0.51
C ALA A 213 -12.72 -2.92 0.17
N GLU A 214 -13.83 -2.50 0.79
CA GLU A 214 -14.82 -3.39 1.43
C GLU A 214 -15.43 -4.40 0.45
N ALA A 215 -15.59 -4.01 -0.82
CA ALA A 215 -16.11 -4.86 -1.88
C ALA A 215 -15.14 -5.94 -2.38
N ASN A 216 -13.90 -6.00 -1.86
CA ASN A 216 -12.88 -6.94 -2.29
C ASN A 216 -12.39 -7.78 -1.10
N SER A 217 -12.75 -9.07 -1.09
CA SER A 217 -12.46 -10.01 0.00
C SER A 217 -10.96 -10.28 0.26
N HIS A 218 -10.08 -9.88 -0.67
CA HIS A 218 -8.63 -9.99 -0.50
C HIS A 218 -7.99 -8.74 0.12
N VAL A 219 -8.74 -7.65 0.28
CA VAL A 219 -8.27 -6.43 0.93
C VAL A 219 -8.63 -6.47 2.41
N ASP A 220 -7.61 -6.52 3.28
CA ASP A 220 -7.78 -6.59 4.73
C ASP A 220 -8.12 -5.23 5.36
N GLY A 221 -7.75 -4.13 4.70
CA GLY A 221 -7.92 -2.80 5.26
C GLY A 221 -7.37 -1.69 4.38
N ILE A 222 -7.78 -0.47 4.72
CA ILE A 222 -7.39 0.78 4.06
C ILE A 222 -6.99 1.81 5.11
N ILE A 223 -5.83 2.44 4.91
CA ILE A 223 -5.28 3.45 5.81
C ILE A 223 -5.22 4.77 5.04
N PHE A 224 -6.04 5.73 5.48
CA PHE A 224 -6.05 7.06 4.89
C PHE A 224 -4.88 7.89 5.41
N SER A 225 -3.96 8.25 4.52
CA SER A 225 -2.99 9.31 4.71
C SER A 225 -3.73 10.63 4.47
N ARG A 226 -3.99 11.45 5.49
CA ARG A 226 -3.50 11.38 6.88
C ARG A 226 -4.50 12.04 7.84
N GLU A 227 -4.25 11.95 9.14
CA GLU A 227 -5.10 12.63 10.14
C GLU A 227 -5.08 14.15 9.94
N MET A 228 -3.89 14.77 9.94
CA MET A 228 -3.70 16.21 9.83
C MET A 228 -2.86 16.56 8.61
N ASP A 229 -3.28 17.56 7.83
CA ASP A 229 -2.52 18.09 6.70
C ASP A 229 -1.05 18.41 7.08
N ALA A 230 -0.12 18.02 6.23
CA ALA A 230 1.27 18.46 6.32
C ALA A 230 1.54 19.64 5.36
N PRO A 231 2.08 20.77 5.83
CA PRO A 231 2.42 21.90 4.97
C PRO A 231 3.33 21.55 3.80
N SER A 232 4.28 20.63 4.00
CA SER A 232 5.19 20.15 2.95
C SER A 232 4.48 19.35 1.85
N GLU A 233 3.39 18.65 2.18
CA GLU A 233 2.59 17.87 1.23
C GLU A 233 1.58 18.77 0.51
N ILE A 234 0.97 19.74 1.22
CA ILE A 234 0.13 20.78 0.60
C ILE A 234 0.90 21.52 -0.49
N ALA A 235 2.16 21.88 -0.24
CA ALA A 235 3.03 22.53 -1.22
C ALA A 235 3.27 21.69 -2.49
N GLN A 236 3.03 20.38 -2.43
CA GLN A 236 3.11 19.43 -3.55
C GLN A 236 1.72 19.14 -4.17
N GLY A 237 0.66 19.80 -3.70
CA GLY A 237 -0.72 19.58 -4.15
C GLY A 237 -1.52 18.56 -3.32
N LEU A 238 -0.99 18.11 -2.18
CA LEU A 238 -1.52 16.99 -1.39
C LEU A 238 -2.04 17.49 -0.03
N ALA A 239 -3.20 18.17 -0.03
CA ALA A 239 -3.93 18.49 1.19
C ALA A 239 -4.79 17.29 1.64
N ASN A 240 -4.14 16.17 1.94
CA ASN A 240 -4.79 14.87 2.13
C ASN A 240 -5.36 14.66 3.54
N GLY A 241 -5.05 15.55 4.49
CA GLY A 241 -5.53 15.47 5.86
C GLY A 241 -7.06 15.46 5.94
N ILE A 242 -7.63 14.67 6.86
CA ILE A 242 -9.05 14.83 7.27
C ILE A 242 -9.23 16.01 8.25
N CYS A 243 -8.13 16.48 8.84
CA CYS A 243 -8.01 17.73 9.56
C CYS A 243 -7.06 18.67 8.81
N GLY A 244 -7.33 19.97 8.85
CA GLY A 244 -6.40 20.99 8.38
C GLY A 244 -5.16 21.10 9.28
N VAL A 245 -4.16 21.89 8.87
CA VAL A 245 -2.88 22.07 9.59
C VAL A 245 -3.04 22.47 11.07
N GLY A 246 -4.13 23.19 11.41
CA GLY A 246 -4.44 23.61 12.78
C GLY A 246 -5.31 22.61 13.58
N GLY A 247 -5.56 21.41 13.05
CA GLY A 247 -6.42 20.40 13.68
C GLY A 247 -7.92 20.62 13.48
N ALA A 248 -8.33 21.68 12.78
CA ALA A 248 -9.74 21.88 12.43
C ALA A 248 -10.21 20.73 11.52
N HIS A 249 -11.34 20.11 11.88
CA HIS A 249 -11.92 19.03 11.09
C HIS A 249 -12.38 19.55 9.73
N LYS A 250 -11.99 18.87 8.65
CA LYS A 250 -12.57 19.05 7.33
C LYS A 250 -13.88 18.26 7.22
N GLN A 251 -14.65 18.49 6.16
CA GLN A 251 -15.85 17.70 5.87
C GLN A 251 -15.57 16.19 5.83
N SER A 252 -14.41 15.78 5.30
CA SER A 252 -13.98 14.38 5.23
C SER A 252 -13.83 13.71 6.60
N TYR A 253 -13.62 14.47 7.68
CA TYR A 253 -13.55 13.93 9.04
C TYR A 253 -14.85 13.23 9.44
N ALA A 254 -15.99 13.89 9.24
CA ALA A 254 -17.29 13.29 9.55
C ALA A 254 -17.58 12.09 8.65
N TYR A 255 -17.18 12.15 7.37
CA TYR A 255 -17.35 11.03 6.45
C TYR A 255 -16.54 9.82 6.91
N PHE A 256 -15.28 10.01 7.31
CA PHE A 256 -14.44 8.97 7.88
C PHE A 256 -15.04 8.40 9.19
N GLN A 257 -15.54 9.27 10.07
CA GLN A 257 -16.11 8.88 11.37
C GLN A 257 -17.33 7.94 11.25
N PHE A 258 -18.12 8.08 10.18
CA PHE A 258 -19.41 7.40 10.04
C PHE A 258 -19.50 6.46 8.83
N MET A 259 -18.41 6.25 8.07
CA MET A 259 -18.45 5.46 6.83
C MET A 259 -18.76 3.97 7.02
N ASP A 260 -18.52 3.44 8.22
CA ASP A 260 -18.66 2.04 8.61
C ASP A 260 -19.64 1.84 9.79
N THR A 261 -20.46 2.84 10.10
CA THR A 261 -21.46 2.82 11.17
C THR A 261 -22.89 2.66 10.62
N PRO A 262 -23.92 2.45 11.47
CA PRO A 262 -25.32 2.43 11.02
C PRO A 262 -25.77 3.70 10.27
N GLU A 263 -25.10 4.83 10.48
CA GLU A 263 -25.35 6.11 9.83
C GLU A 263 -24.74 6.23 8.41
N ALA A 264 -23.91 5.26 8.00
CA ALA A 264 -23.15 5.28 6.75
C ALA A 264 -24.02 5.54 5.51
N GLY A 265 -25.28 5.08 5.50
CA GLY A 265 -26.19 5.27 4.38
C GLY A 265 -26.34 6.74 3.95
N SER A 266 -26.37 7.67 4.90
CA SER A 266 -26.47 9.10 4.59
C SER A 266 -25.20 9.63 3.89
N TYR A 267 -24.02 9.21 4.35
CA TYR A 267 -22.73 9.60 3.78
C TYR A 267 -22.49 8.97 2.40
N ILE A 268 -22.94 7.72 2.19
CA ILE A 268 -22.90 7.05 0.88
C ILE A 268 -23.81 7.75 -0.13
N ASN A 269 -25.02 8.17 0.28
CA ASN A 269 -25.93 8.92 -0.59
C ASN A 269 -25.36 10.29 -0.96
N ASN A 270 -24.77 11.00 0.01
CA ASN A 270 -24.11 12.28 -0.24
C ASN A 270 -22.91 12.13 -1.17
N ALA A 271 -22.08 11.10 -0.96
CA ALA A 271 -20.97 10.78 -1.85
C ALA A 271 -21.47 10.49 -3.27
N SER A 272 -22.55 9.70 -3.42
CA SER A 272 -23.17 9.43 -4.73
C SER A 272 -23.63 10.70 -5.44
N ALA A 273 -24.25 11.64 -4.70
CA ALA A 273 -24.66 12.93 -5.25
C ALA A 273 -23.46 13.77 -5.74
N ILE A 274 -22.35 13.76 -5.00
CA ILE A 274 -21.10 14.45 -5.38
C ILE A 274 -20.44 13.79 -6.60
N ILE A 275 -20.45 12.46 -6.65
CA ILE A 275 -19.91 11.66 -7.76
C ILE A 275 -20.74 11.85 -9.04
N GLY A 276 -22.04 12.12 -8.90
CA GLY A 276 -22.98 12.22 -10.01
C GLY A 276 -23.48 10.86 -10.51
N ALA A 277 -23.30 9.80 -9.72
CA ALA A 277 -23.76 8.45 -9.98
C ALA A 277 -23.98 7.70 -8.66
N ASP A 278 -24.80 6.63 -8.66
CA ASP A 278 -24.89 5.73 -7.51
C ASP A 278 -23.53 5.08 -7.28
N LEU A 279 -22.90 5.39 -6.15
CA LEU A 279 -21.60 4.87 -5.77
C LEU A 279 -21.56 3.35 -5.82
N ASN A 280 -22.63 2.67 -5.40
CA ASN A 280 -22.66 1.20 -5.35
C ASN A 280 -22.60 0.57 -6.74
N SER A 281 -23.11 1.28 -7.76
CA SER A 281 -23.08 0.83 -9.15
C SER A 281 -21.68 0.90 -9.77
N LEU A 282 -20.76 1.67 -9.15
CA LEU A 282 -19.38 1.83 -9.60
C LEU A 282 -18.43 0.80 -8.99
N LEU A 283 -18.87 0.08 -7.94
CA LEU A 283 -18.00 -0.82 -7.20
C LEU A 283 -17.73 -2.10 -7.99
N ILE A 284 -16.46 -2.49 -8.05
CA ILE A 284 -16.06 -3.81 -8.56
C ILE A 284 -15.93 -4.77 -7.39
N ARG A 285 -16.74 -5.83 -7.40
CA ARG A 285 -16.78 -6.83 -6.33
C ARG A 285 -15.87 -8.02 -6.64
N ARG A 286 -15.12 -8.46 -5.63
CA ARG A 286 -14.19 -9.60 -5.67
C ARG A 286 -14.23 -10.42 -4.39
#